data_AF-A0A7Y5RNL5-F1
#
_entry.id   AF-A0A7Y5RNL5-F1
#
_cell.length_a   1.000
_cell.length_b   1.000
_cell.length_c   1.000
_cell.angle_alpha   90.00
_cell.angle_beta   90.00
_cell.angle_gamma   90.00
#
_symmetry.space_group_name_H-M   'P 1'
#
loop_
_entity.id
_entity.type
_entity.pdbx_description
1 polymer ?
#
loop_
_entity_poly.entity_id
_entity_poly.type
_entity_poly.pdbx_seq_one_letter_code
_entity_poly.pdbx_strand_id
1 'polypeptide(L)'
;FVPAESFERADIAIFLSYGIGDAQTHNYTYSLPTWGQTGVSASNTTGTVNVYRNSASYQSQTTYTPTYGVTGHSQHSGSYTTYTRYAKLDAWDLKKFRDTKDEQQLWVTAMVSTGRSNDLRRVFPVMIAAAAPHLGVNTKQAITKTLTETDIEVLKVKGELKSAPQSPAKE
;
A
#
# COMPACT_ATOMS: atom_id res chain seq x y z
N PHE A 1 -19.90 -25.57 9.94
CA PHE A 1 -21.05 -24.78 10.43
C PHE A 1 -22.14 -24.81 9.38
N VAL A 2 -23.39 -24.97 9.79
CA VAL A 2 -24.55 -24.89 8.91
C VAL A 2 -25.31 -23.62 9.31
N PRO A 3 -25.68 -22.73 8.38
CA PRO A 3 -26.52 -21.58 8.70
C PRO A 3 -27.82 -22.03 9.35
N ALA A 4 -28.20 -21.40 10.46
CA ALA A 4 -29.47 -21.68 11.10
C ALA A 4 -30.63 -21.13 10.24
N GLU A 5 -31.77 -21.81 10.25
CA GLU A 5 -32.98 -21.37 9.54
C GLU A 5 -33.58 -20.09 10.14
N SER A 6 -33.39 -19.88 11.45
CA SER A 6 -33.85 -18.69 12.17
C SER A 6 -32.95 -18.42 13.38
N PHE A 7 -33.08 -17.23 13.97
CA PHE A 7 -32.34 -16.83 15.17
C PHE A 7 -32.65 -17.75 16.36
N GLU A 8 -33.91 -18.17 16.52
CA GLU A 8 -34.36 -19.01 17.62
C GLU A 8 -33.78 -20.42 17.56
N ARG A 9 -33.42 -20.90 16.37
CA ARG A 9 -32.80 -22.22 16.14
C ARG A 9 -31.27 -22.16 16.11
N ALA A 10 -30.67 -20.97 16.18
CA ALA A 10 -29.23 -20.83 16.17
C ALA A 10 -28.64 -21.22 17.53
N ASP A 11 -27.59 -22.05 17.49
CA ASP A 11 -26.76 -22.36 18.67
C ASP A 11 -25.68 -21.29 18.88
N ILE A 12 -25.27 -20.60 17.81
CA ILE A 12 -24.18 -19.62 17.82
C ILE A 12 -24.63 -18.34 17.12
N ALA A 13 -24.39 -17.20 17.76
CA ALA A 13 -24.44 -15.89 17.11
C ALA A 13 -23.03 -15.39 16.82
N ILE A 14 -22.81 -14.87 15.61
CA ILE A 14 -21.56 -14.18 15.25
C ILE A 14 -21.89 -12.72 14.98
N PHE A 15 -21.35 -11.82 15.79
CA PHE A 15 -21.48 -10.39 15.61
C PHE A 15 -20.29 -9.83 14.85
N LEU A 16 -20.57 -8.95 13.90
CA LEU A 16 -19.56 -8.22 13.15
C LEU A 16 -19.55 -6.76 13.61
N SER A 17 -18.41 -6.31 14.11
CA SER A 17 -18.11 -4.89 14.34
C SER A 17 -17.01 -4.44 13.40
N TYR A 18 -17.15 -3.29 12.75
CA TYR A 18 -16.13 -2.77 11.83
C TYR A 18 -16.11 -1.25 11.81
N GLY A 19 -14.97 -0.68 11.44
CA GLY A 19 -14.83 0.77 11.30
C GLY A 19 -13.49 1.19 10.73
N ILE A 20 -13.39 2.51 10.50
CA ILE A 20 -12.17 3.18 10.05
C ILE A 20 -11.86 4.27 11.06
N GLY A 21 -10.60 4.34 11.49
CA GLY A 21 -10.07 5.42 12.29
C GLY A 21 -9.67 6.63 11.44
N ASP A 22 -9.23 7.68 12.11
CA ASP A 22 -8.91 8.95 11.47
C ASP A 22 -7.78 8.83 10.44
N ALA A 23 -7.80 9.77 9.49
CA ALA A 23 -6.74 9.97 8.51
C ALA A 23 -5.43 10.36 9.20
N GLN A 24 -4.36 9.59 8.96
CA GLN A 24 -3.00 9.90 9.42
C GLN A 24 -2.15 10.34 8.24
N THR A 25 -1.73 11.61 8.23
CA THR A 25 -0.86 12.16 7.19
C THR A 25 0.60 12.00 7.59
N HIS A 26 1.37 11.32 6.74
CA HIS A 26 2.81 11.14 6.89
C HIS A 26 3.53 12.05 5.90
N ASN A 27 4.50 12.82 6.39
CA ASN A 27 5.35 13.67 5.56
C ASN A 27 6.69 12.96 5.35
N TYR A 28 7.21 13.03 4.12
CA TYR A 28 8.54 12.53 3.80
C TYR A 28 9.29 13.54 2.93
N THR A 29 10.61 13.53 3.06
CA THR A 29 11.51 14.40 2.31
C THR A 29 12.60 13.54 1.69
N TYR A 30 12.93 13.81 0.43
CA TYR A 30 14.00 13.14 -0.29
C TYR A 30 14.81 14.18 -1.07
N SER A 31 16.11 13.91 -1.22
CA SER A 31 17.05 14.79 -1.94
C SER A 31 17.35 14.18 -3.31
N LEU A 32 17.25 14.98 -4.37
CA LEU A 32 17.71 14.60 -5.71
C LEU A 32 18.96 15.41 -6.07
N PRO A 33 20.06 14.80 -6.55
CA PRO A 33 21.23 15.54 -6.96
C PRO A 33 20.92 16.40 -8.18
N THR A 34 21.32 17.67 -8.14
CA THR A 34 21.29 18.56 -9.31
C THR A 34 22.62 18.49 -10.02
N TRP A 35 22.58 18.26 -11.33
CA TRP A 35 23.76 18.13 -12.17
C TRP A 35 24.05 19.45 -12.89
N GLY A 36 25.31 19.85 -12.91
CA GLY A 36 25.75 21.09 -13.53
C GLY A 36 27.25 21.07 -13.83
N GLN A 37 27.74 22.15 -14.43
CA GLN A 37 29.15 22.30 -14.73
C GLN A 37 29.94 22.45 -13.41
N THR A 38 30.85 21.51 -13.14
CA THR A 38 31.71 21.51 -11.94
C THR A 38 33.11 22.02 -12.21
N GLY A 39 33.47 22.23 -13.48
CA GLY A 39 34.77 22.77 -13.85
C GLY A 39 34.97 22.84 -15.36
N VAL A 40 36.24 22.91 -15.76
CA VAL A 40 36.70 22.93 -17.14
C VAL A 40 37.85 21.95 -17.26
N SER A 41 37.74 20.95 -18.14
CA SER A 41 38.80 19.94 -18.35
C SER A 41 39.90 20.44 -19.28
N ALA A 42 39.58 21.37 -20.18
CA ALA A 42 40.54 21.94 -21.11
C ALA A 42 40.08 23.33 -21.59
N SER A 43 41.04 24.18 -21.94
CA SER A 43 40.80 25.42 -22.66
C SER A 43 41.70 25.47 -23.89
N ASN A 44 41.13 25.89 -25.02
CA ASN A 44 41.85 26.10 -26.26
C ASN A 44 41.76 27.59 -26.62
N THR A 45 42.90 28.28 -26.65
CA THR A 45 42.98 29.69 -27.03
C THR A 45 43.60 29.80 -28.42
N THR A 46 42.88 30.39 -29.36
CA THR A 46 43.39 30.70 -30.69
C THR A 46 43.46 32.21 -30.85
N GLY A 47 44.62 32.72 -31.29
CA GLY A 47 44.85 34.14 -31.53
C GLY A 47 45.17 34.39 -33.00
N THR A 48 44.65 35.48 -33.55
CA THR A 48 44.97 35.97 -34.89
C THR A 48 45.62 37.34 -34.77
N VAL A 49 46.85 37.44 -35.28
CA VAL A 49 47.59 38.71 -35.39
C VAL A 49 47.42 39.21 -36.82
N ASN A 50 46.80 40.38 -36.99
CA ASN A 50 46.72 41.08 -38.27
C ASN A 50 47.70 42.25 -38.25
N VAL A 51 48.71 42.21 -39.11
CA VAL A 51 49.72 43.28 -39.22
C VAL A 51 49.46 44.09 -40.47
N TYR A 52 49.22 45.39 -40.31
CA TYR A 52 49.05 46.33 -41.42
C TYR A 52 49.96 47.55 -41.25
N ARG A 53 50.87 47.73 -42.21
CA ARG A 53 51.94 48.75 -42.19
C ARG A 53 52.76 48.71 -40.89
N ASN A 54 52.55 49.66 -39.99
CA ASN A 54 53.28 49.83 -38.73
C ASN A 54 52.38 49.61 -37.49
N SER A 55 51.21 48.97 -37.68
CA SER A 55 50.24 48.65 -36.63
C SER A 55 49.89 47.17 -36.67
N ALA A 56 49.93 46.51 -35.52
CA ALA A 56 49.48 45.14 -35.37
C ALA A 56 48.23 45.13 -34.49
N SER A 57 47.16 44.49 -34.95
CA SER A 57 45.99 44.19 -34.13
C SER A 57 46.00 42.71 -33.77
N TYR A 58 45.79 42.42 -32.49
CA TYR A 58 45.72 41.06 -31.97
C TYR A 58 44.29 40.80 -31.50
N GLN A 59 43.69 39.74 -32.02
CA GLN A 59 42.40 39.25 -31.54
C GLN A 59 42.58 37.81 -31.05
N SER A 60 42.02 37.48 -29.88
CA SER A 60 42.10 36.14 -29.31
C SER A 60 40.74 35.64 -28.88
N GLN A 61 40.47 34.36 -29.15
CA GLN A 61 39.28 33.67 -28.69
C GLN A 61 39.64 32.40 -27.92
N THR A 62 39.12 32.29 -26.69
CA THR A 62 39.31 31.12 -25.83
C THR A 62 38.02 30.29 -25.80
N THR A 63 38.12 28.99 -26.08
CA THR A 63 37.03 28.03 -25.99
C THR A 63 37.29 27.08 -24.82
N TYR A 64 36.32 26.92 -23.92
CA TYR A 64 36.41 26.07 -22.74
C TYR A 64 35.62 24.76 -22.93
N THR A 65 36.22 23.63 -22.55
CA THR A 65 35.55 22.33 -22.48
C THR A 65 35.07 22.10 -21.04
N PRO A 66 33.76 22.18 -20.76
CA PRO A 66 33.24 22.03 -19.41
C PRO A 66 33.31 20.58 -18.89
N THR A 67 33.49 20.40 -17.59
CA THR A 67 33.24 19.13 -16.88
C THR A 67 31.94 19.23 -16.08
N TYR A 68 31.17 18.14 -16.03
CA TYR A 68 29.89 18.08 -15.33
C TYR A 68 29.94 17.13 -14.14
N GLY A 69 29.21 17.48 -13.09
CA GLY A 69 29.09 16.68 -11.87
C GLY A 69 27.90 17.14 -11.04
N VAL A 70 27.77 16.56 -9.84
CA VAL A 70 26.74 16.98 -8.87
C VAL A 70 27.11 18.37 -8.35
N THR A 71 26.31 19.37 -8.70
CA THR A 71 26.48 20.78 -8.29
C THR A 71 25.64 21.15 -7.07
N GLY A 72 24.72 20.29 -6.64
CA GLY A 72 23.87 20.52 -5.49
C GLY A 72 22.86 19.41 -5.27
N HIS A 73 21.93 19.64 -4.35
CA HIS A 73 20.81 18.75 -4.07
C HIS A 73 19.52 19.56 -4.01
N SER A 74 18.50 19.12 -4.73
CA SER A 74 17.14 19.65 -4.64
C SER A 74 16.36 18.84 -3.61
N GLN A 75 15.82 19.53 -2.60
CA GLN A 75 14.96 18.91 -1.60
C GLN A 75 13.53 18.83 -2.13
N HIS A 76 12.98 17.63 -2.16
CA HIS A 76 11.59 17.38 -2.48
C HIS A 76 10.88 16.87 -1.23
N SER A 77 9.73 17.45 -0.92
CA SER A 77 8.83 16.96 0.12
C SER A 77 7.57 16.39 -0.51
N GLY A 78 7.01 15.39 0.13
CA GLY A 78 5.72 14.81 -0.21
C GLY A 78 4.99 14.40 1.05
N SER A 79 3.69 14.17 0.93
CA SER A 79 2.89 13.59 2.00
C SER A 79 2.00 12.48 1.45
N TYR A 80 1.67 11.53 2.32
CA TYR A 80 0.66 10.52 2.02
C TYR A 80 -0.22 10.27 3.23
N THR A 81 -1.51 10.06 3.00
CA THR A 81 -2.48 9.78 4.06
C THR A 81 -2.74 8.28 4.16
N THR A 82 -2.77 7.77 5.37
CA THR A 82 -3.18 6.40 5.69
C THR A 82 -4.40 6.40 6.61
N TYR A 83 -5.14 5.30 6.58
CA TYR A 83 -6.28 5.04 7.43
C TYR A 83 -6.04 3.70 8.12
N THR A 84 -6.34 3.63 9.41
CA THR A 84 -6.36 2.37 10.16
C THR A 84 -7.78 1.83 10.18
N ARG A 85 -7.96 0.58 9.75
CA ARG A 85 -9.26 -0.10 9.63
C ARG A 85 -9.25 -1.26 10.61
N TYR A 86 -10.40 -1.49 11.23
CA TYR A 86 -10.58 -2.59 12.15
C TYR A 86 -11.85 -3.37 11.80
N ALA A 87 -11.79 -4.67 12.02
CA ALA A 87 -12.95 -5.54 12.01
C ALA A 87 -12.82 -6.54 13.16
N LYS A 88 -13.95 -6.90 13.78
CA LYS A 88 -14.02 -7.83 14.90
C LYS A 88 -15.20 -8.76 14.68
N LEU A 89 -14.95 -10.05 14.82
CA LEU A 89 -15.96 -11.09 14.84
C LEU A 89 -16.02 -11.69 16.24
N ASP A 90 -17.18 -11.61 16.86
CA ASP A 90 -17.44 -12.14 18.20
C ASP A 90 -18.47 -13.26 18.11
N ALA A 91 -18.10 -14.48 18.52
CA ALA A 91 -19.02 -15.60 18.56
C ALA A 91 -19.49 -15.89 19.98
N TRP A 92 -20.80 -16.07 20.14
CA TRP A 92 -21.46 -16.31 21.42
C TRP A 92 -22.33 -17.55 21.37
N ASP A 93 -22.41 -18.26 22.50
CA ASP A 93 -23.27 -19.43 22.68
C ASP A 93 -24.72 -18.97 22.97
N LEU A 94 -25.55 -18.98 21.94
CA LEU A 94 -26.97 -18.62 22.08
C LEU A 94 -27.77 -19.70 22.81
N LYS A 95 -27.38 -20.96 22.67
CA LYS A 95 -28.07 -22.06 23.35
C LYS A 95 -27.92 -21.91 24.86
N LYS A 96 -26.70 -21.71 25.34
CA LYS A 96 -26.45 -21.47 26.76
C LYS A 96 -27.14 -20.20 27.25
N PHE A 97 -27.07 -19.11 26.50
CA PHE A 97 -27.76 -17.88 26.86
C PHE A 97 -29.28 -18.08 26.98
N ARG A 98 -29.89 -18.89 26.10
CA ARG A 98 -31.32 -19.20 26.17
C ARG A 98 -31.67 -20.01 27.42
N ASP A 99 -30.86 -21.02 27.73
CA ASP A 99 -31.12 -21.99 28.80
C ASP A 99 -30.85 -21.41 30.19
N THR A 100 -29.77 -20.64 30.36
CA THR A 100 -29.30 -20.17 31.67
C THR A 100 -29.19 -18.66 31.82
N LYS A 101 -29.42 -17.88 30.76
CA LYS A 101 -29.15 -16.42 30.71
C LYS A 101 -27.69 -16.05 30.96
N ASP A 102 -26.79 -17.01 30.83
CA ASP A 102 -25.35 -16.80 30.96
C ASP A 102 -24.74 -16.46 29.58
N GLU A 103 -23.98 -15.38 29.52
CA GLU A 103 -23.31 -14.94 28.30
C GLU A 103 -21.95 -15.62 28.18
N GLN A 104 -21.84 -16.59 27.26
CA GLN A 104 -20.57 -17.25 27.00
C GLN A 104 -20.03 -16.89 25.61
N GLN A 105 -18.90 -16.19 25.60
CA GLN A 105 -18.13 -15.97 24.38
C GLN A 105 -17.37 -17.26 24.02
N LEU A 106 -17.57 -17.74 22.80
CA LEU A 106 -16.90 -18.92 22.28
C LEU A 106 -15.51 -18.56 21.72
N TRP A 107 -15.45 -17.49 20.93
CA TRP A 107 -14.22 -16.98 20.38
C TRP A 107 -14.37 -15.53 19.92
N VAL A 108 -13.22 -14.88 19.75
CA VAL A 108 -13.10 -13.56 19.15
C VAL A 108 -11.99 -13.57 18.11
N THR A 109 -12.23 -12.88 17.00
CA THR A 109 -11.20 -12.62 15.99
C THR A 109 -11.15 -11.13 15.71
N ALA A 110 -10.01 -10.51 16.02
CA ALA A 110 -9.74 -9.11 15.75
C ALA A 110 -8.82 -8.99 14.52
N MET A 111 -9.17 -8.07 13.62
CA MET A 111 -8.46 -7.78 12.38
C MET A 111 -8.12 -6.30 12.33
N VAL A 112 -6.89 -5.97 11.96
CA VAL A 112 -6.43 -4.60 11.78
C VAL A 112 -5.69 -4.49 10.45
N SER A 113 -5.92 -3.41 9.73
CA SER A 113 -5.23 -3.09 8.49
C SER A 113 -4.94 -1.59 8.41
N THR A 114 -3.75 -1.21 7.96
CA THR A 114 -3.42 0.20 7.69
C THR A 114 -3.10 0.38 6.21
N GLY A 115 -3.66 1.40 5.57
CA GLY A 115 -3.39 1.66 4.16
C GLY A 115 -4.04 2.94 3.64
N ARG A 116 -3.82 3.26 2.36
CA ARG A 116 -4.23 4.55 1.76
C ARG A 116 -5.72 4.67 1.43
N SER A 117 -6.43 3.55 1.31
CA SER A 117 -7.88 3.56 1.00
C SER A 117 -8.74 3.81 2.25
N ASN A 118 -9.76 4.63 2.15
CA ASN A 118 -10.82 4.74 3.16
C ASN A 118 -12.11 4.02 2.75
N ASP A 119 -12.09 3.19 1.71
CA ASP A 119 -13.26 2.42 1.28
C ASP A 119 -13.28 1.05 1.95
N LEU A 120 -14.13 0.91 2.98
CA LEU A 120 -14.33 -0.36 3.68
C LEU A 120 -14.81 -1.48 2.77
N ARG A 121 -15.59 -1.21 1.73
CA ARG A 121 -16.13 -2.25 0.84
C ARG A 121 -15.03 -3.00 0.10
N ARG A 122 -13.89 -2.33 -0.13
CA ARG A 122 -12.70 -2.91 -0.76
C ARG A 122 -11.82 -3.65 0.24
N VAL A 123 -11.63 -3.05 1.42
CA VAL A 123 -10.68 -3.56 2.43
C VAL A 123 -11.27 -4.69 3.26
N PHE A 124 -12.59 -4.65 3.52
CA PHE A 124 -13.26 -5.62 4.37
C PHE A 124 -13.12 -7.07 3.86
N PRO A 125 -13.36 -7.39 2.58
CA PRO A 125 -13.11 -8.74 2.07
C PRO A 125 -11.66 -9.22 2.23
N VAL A 126 -10.70 -8.30 2.15
CA VAL A 126 -9.27 -8.61 2.34
C VAL A 126 -8.99 -9.00 3.79
N MET A 127 -9.53 -8.25 4.75
CA MET A 127 -9.37 -8.57 6.19
C MET A 127 -10.02 -9.91 6.54
N ILE A 128 -11.23 -10.17 6.03
CA ILE A 128 -11.92 -11.45 6.24
C ILE A 128 -11.16 -12.61 5.61
N ALA A 129 -10.65 -12.45 4.38
CA ALA A 129 -9.84 -13.49 3.72
C ALA A 129 -8.56 -13.81 4.51
N ALA A 130 -7.91 -12.81 5.09
CA ALA A 130 -6.76 -13.01 5.95
C ALA A 130 -7.10 -13.77 7.23
N ALA A 131 -8.26 -13.50 7.83
CA ALA A 131 -8.70 -14.09 9.08
C ALA A 131 -9.39 -15.45 8.94
N ALA A 132 -9.96 -15.76 7.77
CA ALA A 132 -10.78 -16.95 7.55
C ALA A 132 -10.12 -18.27 8.00
N PRO A 133 -8.81 -18.52 7.78
CA PRO A 133 -8.15 -19.75 8.23
C PRO A 133 -7.97 -19.84 9.76
N HIS A 134 -8.20 -18.75 10.49
CA HIS A 134 -7.90 -18.61 11.91
C HIS A 134 -9.13 -18.33 12.78
N LEU A 135 -10.34 -18.37 12.20
CA LEU A 135 -11.58 -18.18 12.94
C LEU A 135 -11.75 -19.27 14.00
N GLY A 136 -12.03 -18.86 15.24
CA GLY A 136 -12.20 -19.77 16.36
C GLY A 136 -10.91 -20.46 16.84
N VAL A 137 -9.74 -20.05 16.35
CA VAL A 137 -8.45 -20.61 16.74
C VAL A 137 -7.62 -19.57 17.48
N ASN A 138 -6.96 -19.98 18.56
CA ASN A 138 -6.00 -19.12 19.25
C ASN A 138 -4.71 -19.01 18.44
N THR A 139 -4.47 -17.84 17.84
CA THR A 139 -3.25 -17.56 17.06
C THR A 139 -2.01 -17.30 17.94
N LYS A 140 -2.17 -17.23 19.26
CA LYS A 140 -1.18 -16.85 20.29
C LYS A 140 -0.70 -15.39 20.20
N GLN A 141 -0.47 -14.91 19.00
CA GLN A 141 -0.02 -13.57 18.67
C GLN A 141 -0.69 -13.08 17.38
N ALA A 142 -0.49 -11.80 17.05
CA ALA A 142 -0.94 -11.26 15.78
C ALA A 142 -0.23 -11.96 14.61
N ILE A 143 -1.01 -12.43 13.63
CA ILE A 143 -0.49 -12.99 12.38
C ILE A 143 -0.54 -11.89 11.33
N THR A 144 0.62 -11.55 10.77
CA THR A 144 0.69 -10.58 9.67
C THR A 144 0.53 -11.32 8.35
N LYS A 145 -0.46 -10.91 7.56
CA LYS A 145 -0.68 -11.42 6.20
C LYS A 145 -0.83 -10.25 5.24
N THR A 146 -0.13 -10.32 4.12
CA THR A 146 -0.29 -9.35 3.04
C THR A 146 -1.16 -9.99 1.97
N LEU A 147 -2.27 -9.34 1.63
CA LEU A 147 -3.18 -9.77 0.60
C LEU A 147 -3.54 -8.57 -0.29
N THR A 148 -3.77 -8.87 -1.56
CA THR A 148 -4.26 -7.95 -2.58
C THR A 148 -5.70 -8.28 -2.92
N GLU A 149 -6.42 -7.32 -3.52
CA GLU A 149 -7.82 -7.53 -3.91
C GLU A 149 -8.02 -8.62 -4.97
N THR A 150 -6.95 -9.02 -5.66
CA THR A 150 -6.93 -10.03 -6.72
C THR A 150 -6.54 -11.41 -6.22
N ASP A 151 -6.13 -11.55 -4.96
CA ASP A 151 -5.77 -12.87 -4.42
C ASP A 151 -6.99 -13.77 -4.37
N ILE A 152 -6.78 -15.05 -4.70
CA ILE A 152 -7.85 -16.06 -4.81
C ILE A 152 -8.67 -16.13 -3.52
N GLU A 153 -8.02 -16.02 -2.36
CA GLU A 153 -8.70 -16.03 -1.06
C GLU A 153 -9.66 -14.83 -0.90
N VAL A 154 -9.28 -13.66 -1.39
CA VAL A 154 -10.11 -12.45 -1.37
C VAL A 154 -11.26 -12.57 -2.36
N LEU A 155 -10.98 -13.04 -3.57
CA LEU A 155 -12.01 -13.27 -4.58
C LEU A 155 -13.06 -14.30 -4.13
N LYS A 156 -12.66 -15.32 -3.35
CA LYS A 156 -13.60 -16.26 -2.71
C LYS A 156 -14.55 -15.55 -1.76
N VAL A 157 -14.03 -14.66 -0.91
CA VAL A 157 -14.85 -13.88 0.03
C VAL A 157 -15.78 -12.90 -0.71
N LYS A 158 -15.32 -12.31 -1.81
CA LYS A 158 -16.12 -11.42 -2.66
C LYS A 158 -17.18 -12.16 -3.49
N GLY A 159 -17.08 -13.49 -3.63
CA GLY A 159 -17.94 -14.27 -4.53
C GLY A 159 -17.61 -14.09 -6.01
N GLU A 160 -16.38 -13.66 -6.34
CA GLU A 160 -15.96 -13.29 -7.70
C GLU A 160 -15.16 -14.40 -8.41
N LEU A 161 -14.98 -15.57 -7.81
CA LEU A 161 -14.43 -16.72 -8.56
C LEU A 161 -15.43 -17.14 -9.62
N LYS A 162 -15.09 -16.91 -10.89
CA LYS A 162 -15.74 -17.60 -12.00
C LYS A 162 -15.55 -19.11 -11.80
N SER A 163 -16.65 -19.85 -11.69
CA SER A 163 -16.61 -21.30 -11.91
C SER A 163 -16.02 -21.52 -13.31
N ALA A 164 -15.13 -22.51 -13.44
CA ALA A 164 -14.64 -22.92 -14.75
C ALA A 164 -15.85 -23.14 -15.69
N PRO A 165 -15.79 -22.73 -16.97
CA PRO A 165 -16.86 -23.04 -17.90
C PRO A 165 -17.06 -24.55 -17.89
N GLN A 166 -18.28 -24.99 -17.56
CA GLN A 166 -18.67 -26.38 -17.76
C GLN A 166 -18.42 -26.70 -19.23
N SER A 167 -17.48 -27.60 -19.47
CA SER A 167 -17.22 -28.13 -20.81
C SER A 167 -18.56 -28.58 -21.39
N PRO A 168 -18.96 -28.14 -22.59
CA PRO A 168 -20.22 -28.58 -23.17
C PRO A 168 -20.20 -30.10 -23.22
N ALA A 169 -21.27 -30.72 -22.70
CA ALA A 169 -21.50 -32.14 -22.85
C ALA A 169 -21.36 -32.47 -24.34
N LYS A 170 -20.47 -33.41 -24.66
CA LYS A 170 -20.45 -34.01 -25.99
C LYS A 170 -21.76 -34.78 -26.13
N GLU A 171 -22.62 -34.30 -27.03
CA GLU A 171 -23.71 -35.10 -27.62
C GLU A 171 -23.14 -36.31 -28.37
#